data_AF-A0A7X6TF27-F1
#
_entry.id   AF-A0A7X6TF27-F1
#
_cell.length_a   1.000
_cell.length_b   1.000
_cell.length_c   1.000
_cell.angle_alpha   90.00
_cell.angle_beta   90.00
_cell.angle_gamma   90.00
#
_symmetry.space_group_name_H-M   'P 1'
#
loop_
_entity.id
_entity.type
_entity.pdbx_description
1 polymer ?
#
loop_
_entity_poly.entity_id
_entity_poly.type
_entity_poly.pdbx_seq_one_letter_code
_entity_poly.pdbx_strand_id
1 'polypeptide(L)'
;SDGKDWTKDVPELEFPYIRSVYALYGKENMVENAHFGKEGHDYGLSKRLATYAFLEKQWDLNSRGLKNAEGQFDESKVVIEPYAALKVFGAEGKGLPSNAVKGMEELKRVFEAAKQ
;
A
#
# COMPACT_ATOMS: atom_id res chain seq x y z
N SER A 1 -3.13 5.91 9.79
CA SER A 1 -3.20 5.32 11.13
C SER A 1 -4.65 5.12 11.52
N ASP A 2 -4.92 4.21 12.45
CA ASP A 2 -6.23 4.00 13.04
C ASP A 2 -6.13 3.89 14.57
N GLY A 3 -7.28 3.85 15.25
CA GLY A 3 -7.34 3.91 16.70
C GLY A 3 -7.28 2.55 17.41
N LYS A 4 -7.23 1.42 16.69
CA LYS A 4 -7.33 0.08 17.29
C LYS A 4 -6.13 -0.81 17.00
N ASP A 5 -5.04 -0.24 16.51
CA ASP A 5 -3.77 -0.93 16.33
C ASP A 5 -2.58 -0.15 16.92
N TRP A 6 -1.37 -0.62 16.65
CA TRP A 6 -0.13 0.01 17.12
C TRP A 6 0.11 1.41 16.56
N THR A 7 -0.70 1.90 15.61
CA THR A 7 -0.61 3.23 15.02
C THR A 7 -1.51 4.27 15.70
N LYS A 8 -2.22 3.90 16.78
CA LYS A 8 -3.14 4.78 17.51
C LYS A 8 -2.51 6.08 18.00
N ASP A 9 -1.23 6.04 18.38
CA ASP A 9 -0.50 7.20 18.95
C ASP A 9 0.23 8.03 17.86
N VAL A 10 0.10 7.66 16.58
CA VAL A 10 0.75 8.36 15.46
C VAL A 10 0.44 9.86 15.43
N PRO A 11 -0.81 10.33 15.65
CA PRO A 11 -1.10 11.76 15.62
C PRO A 11 -0.36 12.55 16.71
N GLU A 12 -0.14 11.94 17.87
CA GLU A 12 0.45 12.58 19.05
C GLU A 12 1.97 12.37 19.19
N LEU A 13 2.52 11.26 18.68
CA LEU A 13 3.91 10.86 18.87
C LEU A 13 4.71 10.80 17.54
N GLU A 14 4.40 9.85 16.67
CA GLU A 14 5.22 9.60 15.47
C GLU A 14 5.11 10.72 14.42
N PHE A 15 3.90 11.23 14.17
CA PHE A 15 3.69 12.26 13.16
C PHE A 15 4.35 13.60 13.53
N PRO A 16 4.25 14.12 14.76
CA PRO A 16 5.02 15.28 15.19
C PRO A 16 6.54 15.09 15.06
N TYR A 17 7.05 13.89 15.39
CA TYR A 17 8.46 13.56 15.17
C TYR A 17 8.85 13.63 13.69
N ILE A 18 8.10 12.95 12.81
CA ILE A 18 8.36 12.95 11.36
C ILE A 18 8.31 14.39 10.82
N ARG A 19 7.30 15.16 11.22
CA ARG A 19 7.17 16.58 10.83
C ARG A 19 8.38 17.40 11.26
N SER A 20 8.93 17.15 12.46
CA SER A 20 10.13 17.83 12.93
C SER A 20 11.37 17.52 12.08
N VAL A 21 11.50 16.28 11.60
CA VAL A 21 12.58 15.90 10.66
C VAL A 21 12.44 16.63 9.33
N TYR A 22 11.21 16.73 8.79
CA TYR A 22 10.92 17.49 7.58
C TYR A 22 11.15 19.01 7.74
N ALA A 23 10.90 19.55 8.94
CA ALA A 23 11.16 20.95 9.26
C ALA A 23 12.64 21.33 9.16
N LEU A 24 13.57 20.38 9.37
CA LEU A 24 15.02 20.60 9.16
C LEU A 24 15.36 21.02 7.72
N TYR A 25 14.48 20.71 6.77
CA TYR A 25 14.62 21.05 5.35
C TYR A 25 13.70 22.20 4.91
N GLY A 26 12.96 22.83 5.84
CA GLY A 26 11.91 23.79 5.52
C GLY A 26 10.76 23.17 4.72
N LYS A 27 10.48 21.88 4.96
CA LYS A 27 9.49 21.08 4.23
C LYS A 27 8.45 20.46 5.16
N GLU A 28 8.13 21.05 6.32
CA GLU A 28 7.15 20.46 7.25
C GLU A 28 5.77 20.20 6.63
N ASN A 29 5.41 20.92 5.56
CA ASN A 29 4.15 20.76 4.82
C ASN A 29 4.18 19.63 3.77
N MET A 30 5.31 18.95 3.58
CA MET A 30 5.49 17.83 2.65
C MET A 30 5.19 16.46 3.28
N VAL A 31 4.62 16.44 4.49
CA VAL A 31 4.23 15.21 5.18
C VAL A 31 2.83 15.36 5.77
N GLU A 32 2.04 14.30 5.69
CA GLU A 32 0.62 14.30 6.05
C GLU A 32 0.26 13.02 6.83
N ASN A 33 -0.73 13.11 7.73
CA ASN A 33 -1.26 11.97 8.45
C ASN A 33 -2.79 11.95 8.37
N ALA A 34 -3.34 10.91 7.73
CA ALA A 34 -4.75 10.57 7.83
C ALA A 34 -4.95 9.59 8.99
N HIS A 35 -5.57 10.07 10.07
CA HIS A 35 -5.86 9.27 11.26
C HIS A 35 -7.35 8.98 11.40
N PHE A 36 -7.69 7.70 11.47
CA PHE A 36 -9.05 7.19 11.56
C PHE A 36 -9.33 6.59 12.96
N GLY A 37 -9.45 7.45 13.98
CA GLY A 37 -9.42 7.03 15.40
C GLY A 37 -10.55 6.09 15.86
N LYS A 38 -11.62 5.92 15.07
CA LYS A 38 -12.72 4.98 15.38
C LYS A 38 -12.61 3.65 14.64
N GLU A 39 -11.72 3.56 13.66
CA GLU A 39 -11.54 2.40 12.79
C GLU A 39 -10.50 1.43 13.38
N GLY A 40 -10.32 0.27 12.75
CA GLY A 40 -9.29 -0.70 13.13
C GLY A 40 -8.40 -1.12 11.97
N HIS A 41 -7.63 -2.18 12.22
CA HIS A 41 -6.56 -2.66 11.34
C HIS A 41 -7.10 -3.32 10.07
N ASP A 42 -7.15 -2.54 8.98
CA ASP A 42 -7.59 -2.97 7.67
C ASP A 42 -7.04 -2.03 6.57
N TYR A 43 -7.25 -2.42 5.31
CA TYR A 43 -7.08 -1.54 4.15
C TYR A 43 -8.45 -1.19 3.52
N GLY A 44 -9.39 -0.73 4.36
CA GLY A 44 -10.75 -0.34 3.98
C GLY A 44 -10.84 0.93 3.14
N LEU A 45 -12.08 1.30 2.76
CA LEU A 45 -12.35 2.41 1.84
C LEU A 45 -11.73 3.74 2.30
N SER A 46 -11.92 4.11 3.57
CA SER A 46 -11.33 5.31 4.19
C SER A 46 -9.80 5.40 3.96
N LYS A 47 -9.07 4.31 4.18
CA LYS A 47 -7.61 4.23 3.98
C LYS A 47 -7.24 4.33 2.50
N ARG A 48 -8.00 3.68 1.61
CA ARG A 48 -7.81 3.79 0.16
C ARG A 48 -8.06 5.21 -0.35
N LEU A 49 -9.14 5.86 0.10
CA LEU A 49 -9.44 7.24 -0.26
C LEU A 49 -8.33 8.22 0.17
N ALA A 50 -7.78 8.07 1.38
CA ALA A 50 -6.63 8.87 1.82
C ALA A 50 -5.39 8.63 0.93
N THR A 51 -5.16 7.37 0.53
CA THR A 51 -4.08 7.02 -0.41
C THR A 51 -4.30 7.68 -1.77
N TYR A 52 -5.50 7.59 -2.35
CA TYR A 52 -5.81 8.16 -3.66
C TYR A 52 -5.64 9.68 -3.69
N ALA A 53 -6.13 10.37 -2.66
CA ALA A 53 -5.97 11.82 -2.53
C ALA A 53 -4.50 12.23 -2.43
N PHE A 54 -3.69 11.48 -1.66
CA PHE A 54 -2.26 11.72 -1.55
C PHE A 54 -1.54 11.52 -2.90
N LEU A 55 -1.78 10.40 -3.58
CA LEU A 55 -1.14 10.11 -4.88
C LEU A 55 -1.56 11.09 -5.97
N GLU A 56 -2.85 11.46 -6.03
CA GLU A 56 -3.36 12.48 -6.94
C GLU A 56 -2.58 13.80 -6.76
N LYS A 57 -2.44 14.26 -5.51
CA LYS A 57 -1.73 15.50 -5.17
C LYS A 57 -0.25 15.43 -5.49
N GLN A 58 0.44 14.33 -5.15
CA GLN A 58 1.91 14.26 -5.22
C GLN A 58 2.43 13.91 -6.62
N TRP A 59 1.66 13.18 -7.42
CA TRP A 59 2.09 12.73 -8.76
C TRP A 59 1.35 13.39 -9.90
N ASP A 60 0.51 14.39 -9.62
CA ASP A 60 -0.30 15.11 -10.63
C ASP A 60 -1.11 14.13 -11.52
N LEU A 61 -1.74 13.14 -10.88
CA LEU A 61 -2.48 12.11 -11.59
C LEU A 61 -3.80 12.66 -12.12
N ASN A 62 -4.13 12.33 -13.37
CA ASN A 62 -5.43 12.63 -13.95
C ASN A 62 -6.52 11.71 -13.35
N SER A 63 -7.30 12.25 -12.42
CA SER A 63 -8.42 11.55 -11.77
C SER A 63 -9.76 11.69 -12.49
N ARG A 64 -9.78 12.27 -13.70
CA ARG A 64 -11.03 12.48 -14.46
C ARG A 64 -11.73 11.14 -14.70
N GLY A 65 -12.99 11.06 -14.28
CA GLY A 65 -13.82 9.86 -14.43
C GLY A 65 -13.65 8.82 -13.33
N LEU A 66 -12.72 9.03 -12.39
CA LEU A 66 -12.50 8.18 -11.21
C LEU A 66 -13.28 8.66 -9.97
N LYS A 67 -13.99 9.79 -10.06
CA LYS A 67 -14.77 10.39 -8.97
C LYS A 67 -16.27 10.34 -9.28
N ASN A 68 -17.10 10.16 -8.25
CA ASN A 68 -18.56 10.24 -8.32
C ASN A 68 -19.05 11.70 -8.40
N ALA A 69 -20.37 11.90 -8.41
CA ALA A 69 -20.99 13.23 -8.49
C ALA A 69 -20.67 14.11 -7.27
N GLU A 70 -20.36 13.50 -6.13
CA GLU A 70 -19.96 14.14 -4.88
C GLU A 70 -18.45 14.44 -4.82
N GLY A 71 -17.69 14.11 -5.87
CA GLY A 71 -16.24 14.35 -5.95
C GLY A 71 -15.37 13.35 -5.19
N GLN A 72 -15.95 12.26 -4.67
CA GLN A 72 -15.23 11.18 -3.99
C GLN A 72 -14.78 10.12 -5.00
N PHE A 73 -13.64 9.46 -4.76
CA PHE A 73 -13.22 8.36 -5.62
C PHE A 73 -14.25 7.22 -5.62
N ASP A 74 -14.52 6.68 -6.80
CA ASP A 74 -15.54 5.66 -7.06
C ASP A 74 -14.89 4.37 -7.56
N GLU A 75 -14.91 3.36 -6.70
CA GLU A 75 -14.36 2.03 -7.00
C GLU A 75 -15.37 1.11 -7.72
N SER A 76 -16.62 1.53 -7.96
CA SER A 76 -17.67 0.69 -8.56
C SER A 76 -17.34 0.20 -9.98
N LYS A 77 -16.43 0.88 -10.67
CA LYS A 77 -15.97 0.54 -12.03
C LYS A 77 -14.79 -0.44 -12.03
N VAL A 78 -14.23 -0.78 -10.87
CA VAL A 78 -13.12 -1.73 -10.76
C VAL A 78 -13.65 -3.15 -10.91
N VAL A 79 -13.10 -3.89 -11.88
CA VAL A 79 -13.38 -5.32 -12.03
C VAL A 79 -12.55 -6.09 -11.01
N ILE A 80 -13.23 -6.85 -10.15
CA ILE A 80 -12.57 -7.79 -9.25
C ILE A 80 -12.31 -9.09 -10.00
N GLU A 81 -11.10 -9.20 -10.57
CA GLU A 81 -10.67 -10.36 -11.33
C GLU A 81 -10.63 -11.64 -10.46
N PRO A 82 -10.99 -12.81 -11.00
CA PRO A 82 -10.80 -14.07 -10.30
C PRO A 82 -9.31 -14.31 -10.07
N TYR A 83 -8.95 -14.87 -8.91
CA TYR A 83 -7.56 -15.11 -8.52
C TYR A 83 -6.72 -15.83 -9.59
N ALA A 84 -7.31 -16.76 -10.35
CA ALA A 84 -6.63 -17.48 -11.40
C ALA A 84 -6.18 -16.58 -12.58
N ALA A 85 -6.91 -15.50 -12.89
CA ALA A 85 -6.55 -14.55 -13.94
C ALA A 85 -5.30 -13.74 -13.58
N LEU A 86 -5.00 -13.59 -12.28
CA LEU A 86 -3.82 -12.89 -11.78
C LEU A 86 -2.55 -13.76 -11.77
N LYS A 87 -2.66 -15.07 -12.10
CA LYS A 87 -1.51 -15.99 -12.08
C LYS A 87 -0.73 -15.95 -13.40
N VAL A 88 0.53 -15.53 -13.32
CA VAL A 88 1.45 -15.44 -14.47
C VAL A 88 1.82 -16.81 -15.06
N PHE A 89 1.92 -17.85 -14.23
CA PHE A 89 2.34 -19.20 -14.66
C PHE A 89 1.17 -20.17 -14.89
N GLY A 90 0.00 -19.62 -15.21
CA GLY A 90 -1.25 -20.36 -15.41
C GLY A 90 -1.95 -20.71 -14.10
N ALA A 91 -3.23 -21.10 -14.21
CA ALA A 91 -4.11 -21.36 -13.07
C ALA A 91 -3.54 -22.39 -12.07
N GLU A 92 -2.85 -23.40 -12.59
CA GLU A 92 -2.24 -24.51 -11.84
C GLU A 92 -0.72 -24.36 -11.67
N GLY A 93 -0.11 -23.27 -12.12
CA GLY A 93 1.34 -23.06 -12.04
C GLY A 93 2.18 -23.93 -12.99
N LYS A 94 1.56 -24.59 -13.99
CA LYS A 94 2.24 -25.42 -14.99
C LYS A 94 3.25 -24.66 -15.86
N GLY A 95 3.12 -23.34 -15.98
CA GLY A 95 4.05 -22.49 -16.71
C GLY A 95 5.29 -22.07 -15.90
N LEU A 96 5.49 -22.61 -14.69
CA LEU A 96 6.63 -22.25 -13.87
C LEU A 96 7.94 -22.72 -14.53
N PRO A 97 8.97 -21.85 -14.67
CA PRO A 97 10.23 -22.23 -15.28
C PRO A 97 10.90 -23.45 -14.64
N SER A 98 11.65 -24.21 -15.44
CA SER A 98 12.33 -25.42 -14.97
C SER A 98 13.36 -25.13 -13.88
N ASN A 99 14.03 -23.98 -13.95
CA ASN A 99 15.03 -23.50 -13.00
C ASN A 99 14.46 -22.69 -11.82
N ALA A 100 13.14 -22.64 -11.65
CA ALA A 100 12.54 -21.97 -10.50
C ALA A 100 12.85 -22.73 -9.21
N VAL A 101 13.25 -21.99 -8.17
CA VAL A 101 13.44 -22.50 -6.80
C VAL A 101 12.12 -23.06 -6.28
N LYS A 102 12.10 -24.33 -5.88
CA LYS A 102 10.89 -25.03 -5.43
C LYS A 102 11.05 -25.50 -3.99
N GLY A 103 10.30 -24.85 -3.11
CA GLY A 103 10.22 -25.21 -1.70
C GLY A 103 11.38 -24.70 -0.85
N MET A 104 11.24 -24.91 0.45
CA MET A 104 12.13 -24.32 1.47
C MET A 104 13.57 -24.84 1.39
N GLU A 105 13.76 -26.11 1.05
CA GLU A 105 15.09 -26.73 1.02
C GLU A 105 15.94 -26.22 -0.14
N GLU A 106 15.34 -26.05 -1.33
CA GLU A 106 16.05 -25.42 -2.45
C GLU A 106 16.36 -23.95 -2.17
N LEU A 107 15.43 -23.23 -1.54
CA LEU A 107 15.64 -21.85 -1.12
C LEU A 107 16.84 -21.72 -0.18
N LYS A 108 16.92 -22.56 0.86
CA LYS A 108 18.06 -22.58 1.79
C LYS A 108 19.39 -22.82 1.07
N ARG A 109 19.42 -23.76 0.11
CA ARG A 109 20.64 -24.02 -0.68
C ARG A 109 21.10 -22.80 -1.48
N VAL A 110 20.17 -22.07 -2.09
CA VAL A 110 20.48 -20.81 -2.80
C VAL A 110 21.07 -19.78 -1.83
N PHE A 111 20.48 -19.62 -0.64
CA PHE A 111 21.00 -18.71 0.38
C PHE A 111 22.39 -19.09 0.87
N GLU A 112 22.67 -20.37 1.12
CA GLU A 112 24.01 -20.81 1.56
C GLU A 112 25.06 -20.67 0.45
N ALA A 113 24.71 -20.95 -0.80
CA ALA A 113 25.61 -20.78 -1.93
C ALA A 113 25.99 -19.30 -2.17
N ALA A 114 25.09 -18.35 -1.87
CA ALA A 114 25.32 -16.92 -2.05
C ALA A 114 26.20 -16.26 -0.97
N LYS A 115 26.59 -16.99 0.08
CA LYS A 115 27.49 -16.48 1.15
C LYS A 115 28.97 -16.61 0.81
N GLN A 116 29.32 -17.29 -0.29
CA GLN A 116 30.69 -17.51 -0.76
C GLN A 116 31.14 -16.35 -1.65
#